data_AF-A0A6C8GYV6-F1
#
_entry.id   AF-A0A6C8GYV6-F1
#
_cell.length_a   1.000
_cell.length_b   1.000
_cell.length_c   1.000
_cell.angle_alpha   90.00
_cell.angle_beta   90.00
_cell.angle_gamma   90.00
#
_symmetry.space_group_name_H-M   'P 1'
#
loop_
_entity.id
_entity.type
_entity.pdbx_description
1 polymer ?
#
loop_
_entity_poly.entity_id
_entity_poly.type
_entity_poly.pdbx_seq_one_letter_code
_entity_poly.pdbx_strand_id
1 'polypeptide(L)'
;MYIGNANIIPRQPRLYLYHAYLAYMEAHGYRNTLSLTMFGKGLPAMLKEYGLNYARRRTKQGMQTNLALREESNADWLPRCDETTAT
;
A
#
# COMPACT_ATOMS: atom_id res chain seq x y z
N MET A 1 -1.71 3.59 -8.17
CA MET A 1 -0.69 3.86 -7.13
C MET A 1 0.66 3.31 -7.57
N TYR A 2 1.79 3.71 -6.98
CA TYR A 2 3.07 3.02 -7.19
C TYR A 2 3.19 1.82 -6.24
N ILE A 3 4.01 0.80 -6.56
CA ILE A 3 4.22 -0.33 -5.64
C ILE A 3 4.96 0.14 -4.38
N GLY A 4 6.01 0.96 -4.52
CA GLY A 4 6.85 1.43 -3.42
C GLY A 4 7.84 0.37 -2.92
N ASN A 5 8.60 0.72 -1.87
CA ASN A 5 9.50 -0.20 -1.18
C ASN A 5 9.69 0.24 0.28
N ALA A 6 10.11 -0.68 1.17
CA ALA A 6 10.24 -0.39 2.59
C ALA A 6 11.32 0.66 2.96
N ASN A 7 12.27 0.92 2.07
CA ASN A 7 13.39 1.84 2.27
C ASN A 7 13.03 3.31 1.96
N ILE A 8 11.85 3.58 1.40
CA ILE A 8 11.38 4.95 1.13
C ILE A 8 10.81 5.53 2.43
N ILE A 9 11.52 6.50 3.02
CA ILE A 9 11.18 7.17 4.28
C ILE A 9 11.14 8.70 4.03
N PRO A 10 10.12 9.43 4.50
CA PRO A 10 8.96 8.94 5.26
C PRO A 10 8.00 8.10 4.39
N ARG A 11 7.23 7.22 5.03
CA ARG A 11 6.26 6.37 4.31
C ARG A 11 5.14 7.25 3.75
N GLN A 12 4.85 7.10 2.45
CA GLN A 12 3.73 7.78 1.78
C GLN A 12 2.62 6.78 1.35
N PRO A 13 1.70 6.39 2.27
CA PRO A 13 0.67 5.38 1.98
C PRO A 13 -0.35 5.80 0.91
N ARG A 14 -0.54 7.10 0.68
CA ARG A 14 -1.41 7.61 -0.41
C ARG A 14 -0.77 7.46 -1.79
N LEU A 15 0.56 7.37 -1.87
CA LEU A 15 1.31 7.24 -3.13
C LEU A 15 1.69 5.78 -3.42
N TYR A 16 2.12 5.06 -2.38
CA TYR A 16 2.70 3.72 -2.48
C TYR A 16 1.79 2.65 -1.87
N LEU A 17 1.42 1.67 -2.69
CA LEU A 17 0.52 0.58 -2.32
C LEU A 17 1.09 -0.30 -1.21
N TYR A 18 2.40 -0.61 -1.26
CA TYR A 18 3.03 -1.38 -0.18
C TYR A 18 3.07 -0.59 1.14
N HIS A 19 3.15 0.74 1.08
CA HIS A 19 3.11 1.56 2.29
C HIS A 19 1.69 1.62 2.87
N ALA A 20 0.69 1.69 1.99
CA ALA A 20 -0.72 1.58 2.38
C ALA A 20 -0.99 0.26 3.10
N TYR A 21 -0.44 -0.85 2.59
CA TYR A 21 -0.49 -2.15 3.25
C TYR A 21 0.14 -2.11 4.65
N LEU A 22 1.35 -1.56 4.79
CA LEU A 22 2.00 -1.46 6.10
C LEU A 22 1.22 -0.60 7.09
N ALA A 23 0.67 0.54 6.64
CA ALA A 23 -0.16 1.41 7.46
C ALA A 23 -1.44 0.70 7.92
N TYR A 24 -2.10 -0.05 7.03
CA TYR A 24 -3.26 -0.88 7.38
C TYR A 24 -2.91 -1.91 8.46
N MET A 25 -1.78 -2.61 8.28
CA MET A 25 -1.33 -3.63 9.25
C MET A 25 -1.03 -3.02 10.62
N GLU A 26 -0.38 -1.86 10.64
CA GLU A 26 -0.06 -1.11 11.86
C GLU A 26 -1.32 -0.61 12.59
N ALA A 27 -2.27 0.00 11.87
CA ALA A 27 -3.53 0.51 12.44
C ALA A 27 -4.38 -0.59 13.10
N HIS A 28 -4.26 -1.83 12.61
CA HIS A 28 -4.99 -2.98 13.16
C HIS A 28 -4.15 -3.85 14.12
N GLY A 29 -2.92 -3.42 14.47
CA GLY A 29 -2.05 -4.14 15.39
C GLY A 29 -1.47 -5.45 14.86
N TYR A 30 -1.51 -5.68 13.54
CA TYR A 30 -0.95 -6.87 12.92
C TYR A 30 0.57 -6.78 12.78
N ARG A 31 1.28 -7.59 13.57
CA ARG A 31 2.76 -7.59 13.61
C ARG A 31 3.41 -8.37 12.47
N ASN A 32 2.72 -9.36 11.93
CA ASN A 32 3.25 -10.26 10.89
C ASN A 32 2.94 -9.71 9.51
N THR A 33 3.76 -8.77 9.05
CA THR A 33 3.63 -8.20 7.70
C THR A 33 4.30 -9.08 6.65
N LEU A 34 3.68 -9.16 5.47
CA LEU A 34 4.28 -9.77 4.30
C LEU A 34 5.44 -8.90 3.82
N SER A 35 6.54 -9.54 3.42
CA SER A 35 7.59 -8.86 2.69
C SER A 35 7.07 -8.32 1.36
N LEU A 36 7.73 -7.30 0.79
CA LEU A 36 7.36 -6.72 -0.51
C LEU A 36 7.23 -7.79 -1.61
N THR A 37 8.12 -8.79 -1.59
CA THR A 37 8.10 -9.92 -2.53
C THR A 37 6.87 -10.79 -2.35
N MET A 38 6.51 -11.15 -1.12
CA MET A 38 5.34 -11.97 -0.83
C MET A 38 4.04 -11.21 -1.10
N PHE A 39 3.98 -9.95 -0.70
CA PHE A 39 2.89 -9.04 -1.02
C PHE A 39 2.67 -8.97 -2.54
N GLY A 40 3.73 -8.72 -3.31
CA GLY A 40 3.64 -8.61 -4.77
C GLY A 40 3.24 -9.91 -5.47
N LYS A 41 3.55 -11.08 -4.89
CA LYS A 41 3.14 -12.39 -5.41
C LYS A 41 1.68 -12.72 -5.09
N GLY A 42 1.21 -12.41 -3.88
CA GLY A 42 -0.15 -12.72 -3.44
C GLY A 42 -1.21 -11.76 -3.98
N LEU A 43 -0.85 -10.49 -4.18
CA LEU A 43 -1.78 -9.44 -4.56
C LEU A 43 -2.62 -9.74 -5.82
N PRO A 44 -2.06 -10.23 -6.94
CA PRO A 44 -2.86 -10.54 -8.13
C PRO A 44 -3.89 -11.63 -7.91
N ALA A 45 -3.54 -12.67 -7.12
CA ALA A 45 -4.43 -13.78 -6.82
C ALA A 45 -5.60 -13.30 -5.93
N MET A 46 -5.27 -12.55 -4.87
CA MET A 46 -6.29 -11.94 -4.00
C MET A 46 -7.24 -11.05 -4.83
N LEU A 47 -6.72 -10.12 -5.64
CA LEU A 47 -7.58 -9.23 -6.43
C LEU A 47 -8.49 -9.97 -7.41
N LYS A 48 -8.00 -11.06 -8.00
CA LYS A 48 -8.81 -11.93 -8.87
C LYS A 48 -9.98 -12.56 -8.12
N GLU A 49 -9.81 -12.96 -6.87
CA GLU A 49 -10.91 -13.50 -6.03
C GLU A 49 -12.01 -12.46 -5.78
N TYR A 50 -11.64 -11.17 -5.69
CA TYR A 50 -12.58 -10.05 -5.61
C TYR A 50 -13.11 -9.58 -6.98
N GLY A 51 -12.79 -10.27 -8.08
CA GLY A 51 -13.20 -9.89 -9.44
C GLY A 51 -12.52 -8.63 -9.98
N LEU A 52 -11.40 -8.21 -9.38
CA LEU A 52 -10.66 -7.01 -9.78
C LEU A 52 -9.51 -7.35 -10.72
N ASN A 53 -9.44 -6.66 -11.86
CA ASN A 53 -8.34 -6.83 -12.80
C ASN A 53 -7.09 -6.09 -12.33
N TYR A 54 -6.03 -6.81 -12.00
CA TYR A 54 -4.75 -6.23 -11.63
C TYR A 54 -3.84 -5.99 -12.84
N ALA A 55 -3.45 -4.73 -13.04
CA ALA A 55 -2.49 -4.33 -14.07
C ALA A 55 -1.36 -3.50 -13.46
N ARG A 56 -0.14 -3.69 -13.97
CA ARG A 56 1.02 -2.89 -13.59
C ARG A 56 1.92 -2.60 -14.78
N ARG A 57 2.57 -1.44 -14.78
CA ARG A 57 3.53 -1.01 -15.81
C ARG A 57 4.80 -0.46 -15.17
N ARG A 58 5.94 -0.64 -15.86
CA ARG A 58 7.18 0.04 -15.50
C ARG A 58 7.11 1.48 -16.01
N THR A 59 7.49 2.42 -15.15
CA THR A 59 7.61 3.86 -15.46
C THR A 59 8.98 4.35 -15.02
N LYS A 60 9.36 5.58 -15.40
CA LYS A 60 10.59 6.24 -14.91
C LYS A 60 10.62 6.38 -13.39
N GLN A 61 9.46 6.49 -12.75
CA GLN A 61 9.32 6.65 -11.29
C GLN A 61 9.18 5.30 -10.54
N GLY A 62 9.11 4.18 -11.27
CA GLY A 62 8.98 2.84 -10.70
C GLY A 62 7.81 2.03 -11.27
N MET A 63 7.40 0.99 -10.56
CA MET A 63 6.26 0.16 -10.96
C MET A 63 4.95 0.81 -10.54
N GLN A 64 4.10 1.16 -11.50
CA GLN A 64 2.79 1.75 -11.29
C GLN A 64 1.69 0.70 -11.48
N THR A 65 0.69 0.69 -10.60
CA THR A 65 -0.50 -0.15 -10.67
C THR A 65 -1.72 0.66 -11.11
N ASN A 66 -2.74 -0.04 -11.61
CA ASN A 66 -4.07 0.50 -11.87
C ASN A 66 -4.96 0.63 -10.62
N LEU A 67 -4.42 0.43 -9.42
CA LEU A 67 -5.19 0.46 -8.18
C LEU A 67 -5.16 1.84 -7.54
N ALA A 68 -6.22 2.17 -6.83
CA ALA A 68 -6.34 3.33 -5.96
C ALA A 68 -6.95 2.89 -4.62
N LEU A 69 -6.66 3.64 -3.56
CA LEU A 69 -7.34 3.44 -2.28
C LEU A 69 -8.77 3.94 -2.38
N ARG A 70 -9.66 3.32 -1.61
CA ARG A 70 -11.04 3.78 -1.49
C ARG A 70 -11.08 5.05 -0.63
N GLU A 71 -12.08 5.88 -0.83
CA GLU A 71 -12.24 7.11 -0.04
C GLU A 71 -12.39 6.81 1.45
N GLU A 72 -13.13 5.75 1.78
CA GLU A 72 -13.32 5.21 3.14
C GLU A 72 -12.00 4.95 3.88
N SER A 73 -10.94 4.56 3.15
CA SER A 73 -9.62 4.30 3.76
C SER A 73 -9.06 5.54 4.47
N ASN A 74 -9.45 6.76 4.08
CA ASN A 74 -9.00 8.00 4.71
C ASN A 74 -9.56 8.20 6.12
N ALA A 75 -10.78 7.73 6.37
CA ALA A 75 -11.44 7.88 7.66
C ALA A 75 -11.15 6.72 8.62
N ASP A 76 -10.80 5.56 8.07
CA ASP A 76 -10.67 4.31 8.81
C ASP A 76 -9.24 4.10 9.37
N TRP A 77 -8.24 3.97 8.49
CA TRP A 77 -6.90 3.53 8.89
C TRP A 77 -5.73 4.30 8.27
N LEU A 78 -5.95 5.14 7.25
CA LEU A 78 -4.87 5.97 6.71
C LEU A 78 -4.50 7.07 7.72
N PRO A 79 -3.20 7.25 8.04
CA PRO A 79 -2.75 8.34 8.89
C PRO A 79 -3.21 9.69 8.35
N ARG A 80 -3.64 10.59 9.24
CA ARG A 80 -3.97 11.97 8.86
C ARG A 80 -2.68 12.67 8.43
N CYS A 81 -2.78 13.62 7.49
CA CYS A 81 -1.60 14.32 6.98
C CYS A 81 -0.86 15.10 8.07
N ASP A 82 -1.54 15.41 9.19
CA ASP A 82 -1.03 16.20 10.30
C ASP A 82 -0.39 15.36 11.42
N GLU A 83 -0.47 14.03 11.36
CA GLU A 83 0.25 13.14 12.29
C GLU A 83 1.67 12.89 11.80
N THR A 84 2.41 13.98 11.62
CA THR A 84 3.88 13.90 11.63
C THR A 84 4.25 13.52 13.05
N THR A 85 4.60 12.26 13.29
CA THR A 85 5.04 11.76 14.58
C THR A 85 6.32 12.50 14.97
N ALA A 86 6.15 13.62 15.67
CA ALA A 86 7.15 14.21 16.52
C ALA A 86 7.11 13.43 17.84
N THR A 87 8.05 12.50 18.02
CA THR A 87 8.62 12.14 19.35
C THR A 87 9.89 11.34 19.16
#